data_AF-A0A151E9W1-F1
#
_entry.id   AF-A0A151E9W1-F1
#
_cell.length_a   1.000
_cell.length_b   1.000
_cell.length_c   1.000
_cell.angle_alpha   90.00
_cell.angle_beta   90.00
_cell.angle_gamma   90.00
#
_symmetry.space_group_name_H-M   'P 1'
#
loop_
_entity.id
_entity.type
_entity.pdbx_description
1 polymer ?
#
loop_
_entity_poly.entity_id
_entity_poly.type
_entity_poly.pdbx_seq_one_letter_code
_entity_poly.pdbx_strand_id
1 'polypeptide(L)'
;MDIANFLLEEIEISRHFQTQIFYLFMLGFTVFAVYLSKRYKLFRFSMFLWLSVAIIGLIWEGSLFLFGLRHYSFFASAELMYHAITEGGPGLIIMAIFADKFGIIDLSEYKEKK
;
A
#
# COMPACT_ATOMS: atom_id res chain seq x y z
N MET A 1 19.98 -26.54 16.75
CA MET A 1 19.93 -25.35 15.87
C MET A 1 19.09 -24.33 16.63
N ASP A 2 19.68 -23.21 17.03
CA ASP A 2 19.05 -22.25 17.93
C ASP A 2 17.92 -21.49 17.21
N ILE A 3 16.76 -21.36 17.86
CA ILE A 3 15.61 -20.59 17.34
C ILE A 3 16.02 -19.13 17.06
N ALA A 4 16.95 -18.61 17.88
CA ALA A 4 17.54 -17.29 17.67
C ALA A 4 18.32 -17.18 16.35
N ASN A 5 19.05 -18.23 15.94
CA ASN A 5 19.79 -18.23 14.68
C ASN A 5 18.86 -18.42 13.47
N PHE A 6 17.78 -19.18 13.61
CA PHE A 6 16.77 -19.32 12.55
C PHE A 6 15.99 -18.03 12.30
N LEU A 7 15.72 -17.23 13.34
CA LEU A 7 15.08 -15.92 13.21
C LEU A 7 15.99 -14.83 12.62
N LEU A 8 17.31 -15.05 12.66
CA LEU A 8 18.34 -14.12 12.20
C LEU A 8 18.97 -14.53 10.86
N GLU A 9 18.59 -15.68 10.29
CA GLU A 9 19.00 -16.06 8.93
C GLU A 9 18.32 -15.13 7.93
N GLU A 10 19.05 -14.09 7.54
CA GLU A 10 18.72 -13.22 6.41
C GLU A 10 18.72 -14.06 5.13
N ILE A 11 17.53 -14.26 4.57
CA ILE A 11 17.42 -14.59 3.15
C ILE A 11 17.83 -13.32 2.40
N GLU A 12 19.08 -13.25 1.94
CA GLU A 12 19.57 -12.18 1.06
C GLU A 12 18.80 -12.21 -0.27
N ILE A 13 17.69 -11.47 -0.34
CA ILE A 13 17.07 -11.12 -1.61
C ILE A 13 17.90 -9.96 -2.18
N SER A 14 18.81 -10.27 -3.09
CA SER A 14 19.78 -9.36 -3.74
C SER A 14 19.14 -8.29 -4.64
N ARG A 15 18.28 -7.42 -4.08
CA ARG A 15 17.59 -6.33 -4.81
C ARG A 15 17.68 -4.95 -4.15
N HIS A 16 18.51 -4.77 -3.12
CA HIS A 16 18.53 -3.58 -2.26
C HIS A 16 18.39 -2.22 -2.97
N PHE A 17 19.11 -1.97 -4.07
CA PHE A 17 19.07 -0.68 -4.78
C PHE A 17 17.76 -0.45 -5.56
N GLN A 18 17.25 -1.48 -6.25
CA GLN A 18 15.97 -1.39 -6.96
C GLN A 18 14.79 -1.25 -5.98
N THR A 19 14.86 -1.94 -4.85
CA THR A 19 13.83 -1.90 -3.81
C THR A 19 13.72 -0.51 -3.17
N GLN A 20 14.85 0.16 -2.89
CA GLN A 20 14.85 1.52 -2.33
C GLN A 20 14.24 2.56 -3.28
N ILE A 21 14.58 2.51 -4.57
CA ILE A 21 14.00 3.42 -5.58
C ILE A 21 12.50 3.18 -5.70
N PHE A 22 12.08 1.92 -5.73
CA PHE A 22 10.66 1.55 -5.76
C PHE A 22 9.89 2.14 -4.56
N TYR A 23 10.45 2.10 -3.36
CA TYR A 23 9.83 2.73 -2.17
C TYR A 23 9.75 4.24 -2.24
N LEU A 24 10.78 4.91 -2.76
CA LEU A 24 10.71 6.35 -2.97
C LEU A 24 9.61 6.72 -3.98
N PHE A 25 9.44 5.92 -5.04
CA PHE A 25 8.32 6.10 -5.98
C PHE A 25 6.97 5.89 -5.29
N MET A 26 6.80 4.80 -4.53
CA MET A 26 5.57 4.50 -3.79
C MET A 26 5.19 5.62 -2.81
N LEU A 27 6.18 6.16 -2.10
CA LEU A 27 6.00 7.33 -1.25
C LEU A 27 5.55 8.55 -2.06
N GLY A 28 6.19 8.80 -3.22
CA GLY A 28 5.79 9.86 -4.15
C GLY A 28 4.34 9.73 -4.61
N PHE A 29 3.93 8.53 -5.01
CA PHE A 29 2.54 8.21 -5.38
C PHE A 29 1.58 8.44 -4.21
N THR A 30 1.98 8.06 -3.00
CA THR A 30 1.20 8.27 -1.78
C THR A 30 0.95 9.75 -1.52
N VAL A 31 2.01 10.56 -1.54
CA VAL A 31 1.91 12.02 -1.36
C VAL A 31 1.05 12.63 -2.45
N PHE A 32 1.24 12.19 -3.70
CA PHE A 32 0.46 12.67 -4.84
C PHE A 32 -1.03 12.30 -4.75
N ALA A 33 -1.35 11.08 -4.31
CA ALA A 33 -2.71 10.62 -4.08
C ALA A 33 -3.40 11.42 -2.96
N VAL A 34 -2.69 11.68 -1.84
CA VAL A 34 -3.18 12.54 -0.75
C VAL A 34 -3.42 13.97 -1.24
N TYR A 35 -2.49 14.51 -2.03
CA TYR A 35 -2.65 15.83 -2.63
C TYR A 35 -3.89 15.91 -3.54
N LEU A 36 -4.06 14.95 -4.45
CA LEU A 36 -5.20 14.89 -5.36
C LEU A 36 -6.51 14.73 -4.61
N SER A 37 -6.58 13.81 -3.65
CA SER A 37 -7.81 13.58 -2.88
C SER A 37 -8.30 14.84 -2.16
N LYS A 38 -7.38 15.63 -1.60
CA LYS A 38 -7.71 16.96 -1.05
C LYS A 38 -8.11 17.96 -2.14
N ARG A 39 -7.38 18.02 -3.26
CA ARG A 39 -7.64 18.96 -4.36
C ARG A 39 -9.04 18.76 -4.97
N TYR A 40 -9.48 17.52 -5.06
CA TYR A 40 -10.77 17.11 -5.63
C TYR A 40 -11.89 16.93 -4.59
N LYS A 41 -11.62 17.25 -3.31
CA LYS A 41 -12.57 17.12 -2.18
C LYS A 41 -13.10 15.70 -1.97
N LEU A 42 -12.30 14.71 -2.30
CA LEU A 42 -12.64 13.30 -2.13
C LEU A 42 -11.78 12.67 -1.03
N PHE A 43 -11.33 13.46 -0.04
CA PHE A 43 -10.33 13.00 0.93
C PHE A 43 -10.86 11.84 1.78
N ARG A 44 -12.02 11.97 2.43
CA ARG A 44 -12.66 10.88 3.21
C ARG A 44 -12.89 9.62 2.39
N PHE A 45 -13.44 9.77 1.18
CA PHE A 45 -13.65 8.64 0.27
C PHE A 45 -12.33 7.95 -0.09
N SER A 46 -11.30 8.74 -0.40
CA SER A 46 -9.97 8.24 -0.75
C SER A 46 -9.31 7.52 0.44
N MET A 47 -9.43 8.06 1.66
CA MET A 47 -8.91 7.40 2.86
C MET A 47 -9.64 6.09 3.16
N PHE A 48 -10.96 6.03 2.92
CA PHE A 48 -11.72 4.79 3.07
C PHE A 48 -11.30 3.72 2.05
N LEU A 49 -11.11 4.11 0.80
CA LEU A 49 -10.57 3.24 -0.25
C LEU A 49 -9.18 2.73 0.14
N TRP A 50 -8.32 3.63 0.60
CA TRP A 50 -6.97 3.28 1.01
C TRP A 50 -6.96 2.28 2.17
N LEU A 51 -7.73 2.56 3.23
CA LEU A 51 -7.86 1.65 4.37
C LEU A 51 -8.37 0.27 3.95
N SER A 52 -9.36 0.24 3.05
CA SER A 52 -9.93 -1.02 2.55
C SER A 52 -8.89 -1.85 1.81
N VAL A 53 -8.10 -1.22 0.92
CA VAL A 53 -7.01 -1.90 0.20
C VAL A 53 -5.89 -2.34 1.14
N ALA A 54 -5.52 -1.51 2.12
CA ALA A 54 -4.51 -1.86 3.11
C ALA A 54 -4.94 -3.08 3.95
N ILE A 55 -6.22 -3.15 4.37
CA ILE A 55 -6.76 -4.31 5.08
C ILE A 55 -6.72 -5.57 4.20
N ILE A 56 -7.14 -5.47 2.93
CA ILE A 56 -7.07 -6.60 2.00
C ILE A 56 -5.62 -7.06 1.81
N GLY A 57 -4.67 -6.14 1.65
CA GLY A 57 -3.24 -6.43 1.54
C GLY A 57 -2.69 -7.12 2.79
N LEU A 58 -3.07 -6.64 3.98
CA LEU A 58 -2.68 -7.26 5.25
C LEU A 58 -3.26 -8.67 5.42
N ILE A 59 -4.53 -8.88 5.04
CA ILE A 59 -5.16 -10.21 5.07
C ILE A 59 -4.44 -11.15 4.09
N TRP A 60 -4.14 -10.67 2.89
CA TRP A 60 -3.43 -11.43 1.87
C TRP A 60 -2.04 -11.87 2.36
N GLU A 61 -1.22 -10.92 2.80
CA GLU A 61 0.13 -11.21 3.30
C GLU A 61 0.10 -12.09 4.56
N GLY A 62 -0.83 -11.81 5.47
CA GLY A 62 -1.05 -12.63 6.66
C GLY A 62 -1.43 -14.07 6.30
N SER A 63 -2.29 -14.27 5.29
CA SER A 63 -2.66 -15.60 4.83
C SER A 63 -1.46 -16.35 4.24
N LEU A 64 -0.64 -15.71 3.41
CA LEU A 64 0.55 -16.31 2.82
C LEU A 64 1.57 -16.73 3.88
N PHE A 65 1.71 -15.92 4.93
CA PHE A 65 2.56 -16.27 6.07
C PHE A 65 1.99 -17.45 6.87
N LEU A 66 0.70 -17.43 7.20
CA LEU A 66 0.03 -18.49 7.97
C LEU A 66 0.06 -19.85 7.28
N PHE A 67 -0.05 -19.88 5.94
CA PHE A 67 0.05 -21.12 5.16
C PHE A 67 1.48 -21.58 4.90
N GLY A 68 2.49 -20.90 5.48
CA GLY A 68 3.90 -21.24 5.29
C GLY A 68 4.39 -21.06 3.85
N LEU A 69 3.64 -20.32 3.02
CA LEU A 69 3.99 -20.05 1.62
C LEU A 69 5.05 -18.93 1.50
N ARG A 70 5.30 -18.21 2.59
CA ARG A 70 6.31 -17.15 2.72
C ARG A 70 6.93 -17.19 4.11
N HIS A 71 8.25 -17.08 4.17
CA HIS A 71 9.03 -16.96 5.41
C HIS A 71 9.68 -15.58 5.46
N TYR A 72 9.54 -14.90 6.59
CA TYR A 72 9.97 -13.52 6.74
C TYR A 72 10.78 -13.37 8.03
N SER A 73 11.92 -12.68 7.94
CA SER A 73 12.59 -12.12 9.12
C SER A 73 11.76 -10.97 9.70
N PHE A 74 12.04 -10.55 10.93
CA PHE A 74 11.34 -9.42 11.55
C PHE A 74 11.41 -8.13 10.70
N PHE A 75 12.54 -7.85 10.05
CA PHE A 75 12.67 -6.70 9.15
C PHE A 75 11.84 -6.84 7.87
N ALA A 76 11.73 -8.05 7.32
CA ALA A 76 10.86 -8.31 6.18
C ALA A 76 9.38 -8.07 6.52
N SER A 77 8.96 -8.27 7.78
CA SER A 77 7.58 -7.96 8.20
C SER A 77 7.24 -6.47 8.12
N ALA A 78 8.19 -5.59 8.47
CA ALA A 78 8.00 -4.14 8.39
C ALA A 78 7.97 -3.66 6.92
N GLU A 79 8.82 -4.26 6.09
CA GLU A 79 8.87 -4.02 4.64
C GLU A 79 7.54 -4.43 3.97
N LEU A 80 6.99 -5.57 4.35
CA LEU A 80 5.67 -6.01 3.86
C LEU A 80 4.53 -5.14 4.33
N MET A 81 4.59 -4.66 5.57
CA MET A 81 3.59 -3.74 6.08
C MET A 81 3.62 -2.42 5.31
N TYR A 82 4.82 -1.93 4.98
CA TYR A 82 5.00 -0.79 4.09
C TYR A 82 4.40 -1.07 2.70
N HIS A 83 4.68 -2.23 2.11
CA HIS A 83 4.10 -2.66 0.84
C HIS A 83 2.57 -2.72 0.88
N ALA A 84 1.99 -3.44 1.84
CA ALA A 84 0.55 -3.61 1.98
C ALA A 84 -0.19 -2.27 2.08
N ILE A 85 0.43 -1.28 2.73
CA ILE A 85 -0.15 0.07 2.86
C ILE A 85 0.04 0.88 1.59
N THR A 86 1.20 0.81 0.93
CA THR A 86 1.55 1.78 -0.14
C THR A 86 1.33 1.27 -1.56
N GLU A 87 1.16 -0.03 -1.78
CA GLU A 87 1.18 -0.62 -3.14
C GLU A 87 -0.14 -0.44 -3.88
N GLY A 88 -1.27 -0.75 -3.24
CA GLY A 88 -2.58 -0.66 -3.89
C GLY A 88 -3.32 0.65 -3.66
N GLY A 89 -3.22 1.23 -2.45
CA GLY A 89 -4.05 2.35 -2.02
C GLY A 89 -3.86 3.62 -2.86
N PRO A 90 -2.63 4.18 -2.94
CA PRO A 90 -2.36 5.39 -3.72
C PRO A 90 -2.76 5.29 -5.19
N GLY A 91 -2.42 4.18 -5.85
CA GLY A 91 -2.77 3.93 -7.25
C GLY A 91 -4.28 3.93 -7.47
N LEU A 92 -5.03 3.22 -6.61
CA LEU A 92 -6.49 3.16 -6.69
C LEU A 92 -7.16 4.51 -6.46
N ILE A 93 -6.67 5.29 -5.49
CA ILE A 93 -7.16 6.66 -5.25
C ILE A 93 -6.99 7.51 -6.52
N ILE A 94 -5.80 7.48 -7.11
CA ILE A 94 -5.48 8.26 -8.30
C ILE A 94 -6.41 7.85 -9.45
N MET A 95 -6.55 6.55 -9.70
CA MET A 95 -7.44 6.02 -10.73
C MET A 95 -8.90 6.43 -10.51
N ALA A 96 -9.42 6.33 -9.28
CA ALA A 96 -10.79 6.72 -8.96
C ALA A 96 -11.05 8.21 -9.21
N ILE A 97 -10.10 9.08 -8.83
CA ILE A 97 -10.18 10.53 -9.07
C ILE A 97 -10.14 10.84 -10.57
N PHE A 98 -9.27 10.19 -11.33
CA PHE A 98 -9.24 10.38 -12.79
C PHE A 98 -10.51 9.83 -13.45
N ALA A 99 -11.03 8.70 -13.01
CA ALA A 99 -12.29 8.15 -13.52
C ALA A 99 -13.47 9.12 -13.29
N ASP A 100 -13.55 9.77 -12.12
CA ASP A 100 -14.51 10.86 -11.85
C ASP A 100 -14.28 12.06 -12.78
N LYS A 101 -13.02 12.47 -12.95
CA LYS A 101 -12.64 13.59 -13.82
C LYS A 101 -13.02 13.38 -15.28
N PHE A 102 -12.86 12.16 -15.79
CA PHE A 102 -13.17 11.80 -17.18
C PHE A 102 -14.64 11.40 -17.37
N GLY A 103 -15.47 11.41 -16.32
CA GLY A 103 -16.88 11.05 -16.40
C GLY A 103 -17.13 9.56 -16.61
N ILE A 104 -16.18 8.70 -16.25
CA ILE A 104 -16.35 7.23 -16.27
C ILE A 104 -17.22 6.80 -15.08
N ILE A 105 -17.03 7.45 -13.93
CA ILE A 105 -17.83 7.26 -12.71
C ILE A 105 -18.26 8.64 -12.17
N ASP A 106 -19.32 8.69 -11.37
CA ASP A 106 -19.73 9.90 -10.67
C ASP A 106 -19.48 9.76 -9.16
N LEU A 107 -18.57 10.57 -8.62
CA LEU A 107 -18.29 10.63 -7.17
C LEU A 107 -18.83 11.92 -6.53
N SER A 108 -19.75 12.63 -7.19
CA SER A 108 -20.31 13.89 -6.72
C SER A 108 -20.88 13.82 -5.30
N GLU A 109 -21.57 12.73 -4.96
CA GLU A 109 -22.16 12.49 -3.64
C GLU A 109 -21.11 12.34 -2.53
N TYR A 110 -19.92 11.86 -2.88
CA TYR A 110 -18.82 11.63 -1.95
C TYR A 110 -17.93 12.86 -1.76
N LYS A 111 -18.19 13.94 -2.51
CA LYS A 111 -17.41 15.19 -2.40
C LYS A 111 -17.73 15.90 -1.09
N GLU A 112 -16.68 16.28 -0.37
CA GLU A 112 -16.77 16.99 0.89
C GLU A 112 -17.38 18.40 0.67
N LYS A 113 -18.38 18.73 1.49
CA LYS A 113 -18.92 20.08 1.57
C LYS A 113 -17.85 20.99 2.21
N LYS A 114 -17.76 22.22 1.71
CA LYS A 114 -16.81 23.24 2.21
C LYS A 114 -16.91 23.44 3.71
#